data_AF-A0ABD1JG85-F1
#
_entry.id   AF-A0ABD1JG85-F1
#
_cell.length_a   1.000
_cell.length_b   1.000
_cell.length_c   1.000
_cell.angle_alpha   90.00
_cell.angle_beta   90.00
_cell.angle_gamma   90.00
#
_symmetry.space_group_name_H-M   'P 1'
#
loop_
_entity.id
_entity.type
_entity.pdbx_description
1 polymer ?
#
loop_
_entity_poly.entity_id
_entity_poly.type
_entity_poly.pdbx_seq_one_letter_code
_entity_poly.pdbx_strand_id
1 'polypeptide(L)'
;MGSLSVLGPALALVLSVGLVKGVMSSPDDGLTVNCSSTGYPAVPCPAPADTETLDLSFNNMEKLPAASFPSLHRLKRLLLQFNQISSVDPSAFQHNPVLEYLEISHNRLPHISALPFASLPALTYLDISDNAYEEIVLEDSFDPLGNLRSLKVGNSHAVSIRKSDVKRLGELRLKEIHLVAGDINEYEPGSLKVLKKLDMLTLDTQYSQFIENYLYLAEDIRNSTKALTVLKVDVRKSEIMILVPSYMQMTISRVIVRDVFVNGSTCQALPYYMKATPEELTVENVHAEGQCYLTLGSFDRCRLRKLFVKSIDNPNFLRFAPQPTLLKLMECFLELSAVNIGERFFPCEMSDFLVNLRALNVSANELNEWGLFSRCLKPFPALQSLAIDHNFFNHLGFLGNVTAHMTNLVNFTASHNKIQLDPQTVAINWSKSLRRLNLRNNLLTDEVFQFLPQTLEMLDVSYNDIHVVCNLQGMSRLQELLLSGNKIMALSNVLLPSSVRLLHVDRNNMSTISEATFLSLSLTELDFSGNPLHCDCDTPQLARFCSGSTQTKVLHWPSGYRCQSPDSLRNQTLQQASLPWPTCHTAALAVIIVSCICLPVLSFVLFKKLTGHVTHVYRGVSYGTVF
;
A
#
# COMPACT_ATOMS: atom_id res chain seq x y z
N MET A 1 -35.53 43.19 15.83
CA MET A 1 -36.65 43.50 14.91
C MET A 1 -36.28 43.00 13.52
N GLY A 2 -37.13 42.16 12.91
CA GLY A 2 -37.13 41.76 11.48
C GLY A 2 -35.99 40.81 11.06
N SER A 3 -36.08 39.48 10.89
CA SER A 3 -37.09 38.54 10.34
C SER A 3 -37.43 38.71 8.86
N LEU A 4 -37.00 37.73 8.04
CA LEU A 4 -37.72 36.99 6.98
C LEU A 4 -36.68 36.08 6.29
N SER A 5 -36.66 34.75 6.54
CA SER A 5 -37.41 33.67 5.84
C SER A 5 -36.96 33.51 4.38
N VAL A 6 -36.74 32.34 3.77
CA VAL A 6 -37.60 31.15 3.62
C VAL A 6 -36.65 30.03 3.11
N LEU A 7 -36.64 28.77 3.57
CA LEU A 7 -37.45 27.65 3.06
C LEU A 7 -37.01 26.35 3.76
N GLY A 8 -37.92 25.69 4.49
CA GLY A 8 -38.04 24.23 4.38
C GLY A 8 -38.88 23.93 3.13
N PRO A 9 -38.77 22.75 2.48
CA PRO A 9 -38.70 21.44 3.14
C PRO A 9 -37.70 20.44 2.49
N ALA A 10 -36.98 19.66 3.30
CA ALA A 10 -36.31 18.42 2.84
C ALA A 10 -36.45 17.31 3.89
N LEU A 11 -37.66 17.21 4.44
CA LEU A 11 -38.11 16.13 5.32
C LEU A 11 -39.18 15.33 4.57
N ALA A 12 -38.80 14.75 3.42
CA ALA A 12 -39.60 13.78 2.66
C ALA A 12 -38.82 13.22 1.47
N LEU A 13 -37.73 12.46 1.70
CA LEU A 13 -37.25 11.45 0.75
C LEU A 13 -36.24 10.48 1.42
N VAL A 14 -36.68 9.81 2.49
CA VAL A 14 -36.06 8.55 2.95
C VAL A 14 -37.08 7.44 2.68
N LEU A 15 -37.34 7.24 1.40
CA LEU A 15 -37.96 6.05 0.84
C LEU A 15 -37.12 5.67 -0.38
N SER A 16 -35.90 5.21 -0.12
CA SER A 16 -35.17 4.35 -1.04
C SER A 16 -34.85 3.07 -0.28
N VAL A 17 -35.41 1.99 -0.84
CA VAL A 17 -35.20 0.59 -0.49
C VAL A 17 -33.76 0.35 -0.03
N GLY A 18 -33.61 -0.25 1.15
CA GLY A 18 -32.33 -0.64 1.73
C GLY A 18 -31.54 -1.51 0.76
N LEU A 19 -30.52 -0.91 0.14
CA LEU A 19 -29.49 -1.62 -0.58
C LEU A 19 -28.48 -2.13 0.44
N VAL A 20 -28.49 -3.44 0.67
CA VAL A 20 -27.37 -4.17 1.27
C VAL A 20 -26.09 -3.72 0.58
N LYS A 21 -25.14 -3.16 1.34
CA LYS A 21 -23.84 -2.76 0.80
C LYS A 21 -23.02 -4.03 0.51
N GLY A 22 -23.18 -4.56 -0.69
CA GLY A 22 -22.21 -5.43 -1.36
C GLY A 22 -22.00 -6.80 -0.73
N VAL A 23 -22.50 -7.83 -1.39
CA VAL A 23 -21.93 -9.16 -1.31
C VAL A 23 -20.65 -9.15 -2.15
N MET A 24 -19.48 -9.27 -1.52
CA MET A 24 -18.21 -9.44 -2.23
C MET A 24 -17.80 -10.91 -2.11
N SER A 25 -17.75 -11.61 -3.24
CA SER A 25 -17.09 -12.91 -3.35
C SER A 25 -15.70 -12.69 -3.95
N SER A 26 -14.66 -12.80 -3.12
CA SER A 26 -13.28 -13.02 -3.59
C SER A 26 -13.10 -14.53 -3.83
N PRO A 27 -12.40 -14.97 -4.88
CA PRO A 27 -12.28 -16.39 -5.19
C PRO A 27 -11.53 -17.24 -4.13
N ASP A 28 -10.87 -16.61 -3.15
CA ASP A 28 -10.17 -17.30 -2.05
C ASP A 28 -10.76 -17.03 -0.64
N ASP A 29 -11.76 -16.16 -0.51
CA ASP A 29 -12.44 -15.87 0.76
C ASP A 29 -13.93 -16.24 0.66
N GLY A 30 -14.44 -16.98 1.64
CA GLY A 30 -15.86 -17.34 1.73
C GLY A 30 -16.81 -16.14 1.68
N LEU A 31 -18.12 -16.40 1.55
CA LEU A 31 -19.12 -15.36 1.36
C LEU A 31 -19.06 -14.29 2.46
N THR A 32 -18.79 -13.04 2.07
CA THR A 32 -18.71 -11.89 2.99
C THR A 32 -19.92 -10.97 2.80
N VAL A 33 -20.62 -10.69 3.90
CA VAL A 33 -21.80 -9.82 3.95
C VAL A 33 -21.49 -8.60 4.81
N ASN A 34 -21.63 -7.41 4.23
CA ASN A 34 -21.40 -6.15 4.93
C ASN A 34 -22.71 -5.41 5.23
N CYS A 35 -22.96 -5.21 6.53
CA CYS A 35 -24.08 -4.48 7.10
C CYS A 35 -23.64 -3.37 8.08
N SER A 36 -22.39 -2.92 7.99
CA SER A 36 -21.85 -1.85 8.84
C SER A 36 -22.35 -0.46 8.46
N SER A 37 -22.35 0.47 9.43
CA SER A 37 -22.73 1.87 9.23
C SER A 37 -24.13 2.09 8.63
N THR A 38 -25.10 1.25 9.03
CA THR A 38 -26.47 1.29 8.53
C THR A 38 -27.44 1.92 9.53
N GLY A 39 -27.02 2.16 10.77
CA GLY A 39 -27.80 2.85 11.79
C GLY A 39 -28.86 1.98 12.47
N TYR A 40 -28.84 0.66 12.24
CA TYR A 40 -29.84 -0.26 12.80
C TYR A 40 -29.62 -0.49 14.32
N PRO A 41 -30.71 -0.48 15.12
CA PRO A 41 -30.67 -0.77 16.56
C PRO A 41 -30.75 -2.27 16.90
N ALA A 42 -31.07 -3.15 15.95
CA ALA A 42 -31.15 -4.61 16.11
C ALA A 42 -31.01 -5.34 14.76
N VAL A 43 -30.69 -6.65 14.80
CA VAL A 43 -30.62 -7.54 13.62
C VAL A 43 -31.97 -7.56 12.89
N PRO A 44 -32.04 -7.08 11.64
CA PRO A 44 -32.10 -8.01 10.51
C PRO A 44 -31.23 -7.53 9.35
N CYS A 45 -29.93 -7.81 9.42
CA CYS A 45 -29.09 -7.91 8.23
C CYS A 45 -29.46 -9.23 7.53
N PRO A 46 -30.06 -9.21 6.32
CA PRO A 46 -30.42 -10.45 5.63
C PRO A 46 -29.14 -11.12 5.08
N ALA A 47 -28.48 -11.88 5.94
CA ALA A 47 -27.30 -12.67 5.61
C ALA A 47 -27.72 -14.08 5.14
N PRO A 48 -27.31 -14.52 3.94
CA PRO A 48 -27.53 -15.90 3.48
C PRO A 48 -26.89 -16.95 4.40
N ALA A 49 -27.43 -18.18 4.40
CA ALA A 49 -26.96 -19.25 5.30
C ALA A 49 -25.51 -19.71 5.05
N ASP A 50 -24.97 -19.44 3.86
CA ASP A 50 -23.59 -19.71 3.47
C ASP A 50 -22.62 -18.56 3.79
N THR A 51 -23.07 -17.51 4.48
CA THR A 51 -22.22 -16.41 4.95
C THR A 51 -21.12 -16.92 5.87
N GLU A 52 -19.85 -16.64 5.53
CA GLU A 52 -18.68 -16.96 6.34
C GLU A 52 -18.16 -15.75 7.12
N THR A 53 -18.32 -14.53 6.57
CA THR A 53 -17.94 -13.29 7.24
C THR A 53 -19.13 -12.34 7.29
N LEU A 54 -19.48 -11.88 8.48
CA LEU A 54 -20.55 -10.90 8.70
C LEU A 54 -19.99 -9.65 9.39
N ASP A 55 -20.15 -8.50 8.74
CA ASP A 55 -19.78 -7.20 9.30
C ASP A 55 -21.02 -6.43 9.77
N LEU A 56 -21.11 -6.21 11.08
CA LEU A 56 -22.15 -5.43 11.77
C LEU A 56 -21.55 -4.25 12.55
N SER A 57 -20.30 -3.88 12.27
CA SER A 57 -19.60 -2.80 12.96
C SER A 57 -20.25 -1.42 12.72
N PHE A 58 -19.93 -0.44 13.57
CA PHE A 58 -20.40 0.95 13.44
C PHE A 58 -21.93 1.08 13.34
N ASN A 59 -22.66 0.34 14.16
CA ASN A 59 -24.11 0.42 14.28
C ASN A 59 -24.51 0.87 15.70
N ASN A 60 -25.80 0.82 16.02
CA ASN A 60 -26.33 1.24 17.32
C ASN A 60 -26.87 0.04 18.11
N MET A 61 -26.27 -1.14 17.97
CA MET A 61 -26.74 -2.35 18.66
C MET A 61 -26.47 -2.25 20.16
N GLU A 62 -27.50 -2.43 20.99
CA GLU A 62 -27.38 -2.36 22.46
C GLU A 62 -27.23 -3.73 23.13
N LYS A 63 -27.71 -4.80 22.47
CA LYS A 63 -27.73 -6.17 22.99
C LYS A 63 -27.58 -7.18 21.86
N LEU A 64 -27.06 -8.36 22.20
CA LEU A 64 -27.14 -9.55 21.35
C LEU A 64 -28.12 -10.56 21.96
N PRO A 65 -29.36 -10.66 21.45
CA PRO A 65 -30.37 -11.58 21.97
C PRO A 65 -30.04 -13.06 21.69
N ALA A 66 -30.81 -13.94 22.32
CA ALA A 66 -30.78 -15.38 22.08
C ALA A 66 -30.86 -15.71 20.58
N ALA A 67 -30.03 -16.66 20.12
CA ALA A 67 -29.98 -17.12 18.73
C ALA A 67 -29.92 -15.96 17.71
N SER A 68 -29.06 -14.96 17.94
CA SER A 68 -28.92 -13.78 17.06
C SER A 68 -28.57 -14.13 15.60
N PHE A 69 -27.93 -15.28 15.36
CA PHE A 69 -27.47 -15.73 14.03
C PHE A 69 -27.91 -17.18 13.75
N PRO A 70 -29.22 -17.47 13.75
CA PRO A 70 -29.70 -18.85 13.85
C PRO A 70 -29.43 -19.69 12.58
N SER A 71 -29.41 -19.05 11.41
CA SER A 71 -29.21 -19.72 10.13
C SER A 71 -27.76 -19.70 9.63
N LEU A 72 -26.84 -19.00 10.33
CA LEU A 72 -25.47 -18.74 9.86
C LEU A 72 -24.49 -19.80 10.38
N HIS A 73 -24.74 -21.07 10.05
CA HIS A 73 -23.94 -22.20 10.55
C HIS A 73 -22.50 -22.24 10.04
N ARG A 74 -22.20 -21.49 8.96
CA ARG A 74 -20.85 -21.36 8.38
C ARG A 74 -20.11 -20.10 8.79
N LEU A 75 -20.69 -19.30 9.69
CA LEU A 75 -20.10 -18.03 10.12
C LEU A 75 -18.78 -18.28 10.85
N LYS A 76 -17.67 -17.86 10.23
CA LYS A 76 -16.31 -17.95 10.77
C LYS A 76 -15.85 -16.62 11.35
N ARG A 77 -16.28 -15.49 10.80
CA ARG A 77 -15.84 -14.15 11.21
C ARG A 77 -17.02 -13.23 11.47
N LEU A 78 -17.03 -12.60 12.63
CA LEU A 78 -18.08 -11.67 13.05
C LEU A 78 -17.46 -10.37 13.59
N LEU A 79 -17.83 -9.25 12.96
CA LEU A 79 -17.37 -7.91 13.32
C LEU A 79 -18.53 -7.13 13.95
N LEU A 80 -18.36 -6.68 15.19
CA LEU A 80 -19.35 -6.01 16.03
C LEU A 80 -18.80 -4.73 16.69
N GLN A 81 -17.59 -4.31 16.34
CA GLN A 81 -16.94 -3.15 16.96
C GLN A 81 -17.70 -1.84 16.73
N PHE A 82 -17.50 -0.88 17.62
CA PHE A 82 -18.15 0.43 17.58
C PHE A 82 -19.68 0.32 17.55
N ASN A 83 -20.24 -0.47 18.45
CA ASN A 83 -21.67 -0.53 18.74
C ASN A 83 -21.91 -0.04 20.19
N GLN A 84 -23.06 -0.37 20.79
CA GLN A 84 -23.40 -0.01 22.17
C GLN A 84 -23.72 -1.27 23.00
N ILE A 85 -23.17 -2.43 22.63
CA ILE A 85 -23.54 -3.74 23.17
C ILE A 85 -23.15 -3.80 24.64
N SER A 86 -24.15 -3.91 25.51
CA SER A 86 -23.99 -3.97 26.97
C SER A 86 -24.27 -5.36 27.56
N SER A 87 -24.93 -6.23 26.79
CA SER A 87 -25.24 -7.60 27.20
C SER A 87 -25.34 -8.54 26.01
N VAL A 88 -24.89 -9.78 26.21
CA VAL A 88 -24.95 -10.87 25.24
C VAL A 88 -25.67 -12.03 25.89
N ASP A 89 -26.71 -12.53 25.24
CA ASP A 89 -27.47 -13.68 25.72
C ASP A 89 -26.58 -14.95 25.72
N PRO A 90 -26.66 -15.82 26.74
CA PRO A 90 -25.87 -17.05 26.80
C PRO A 90 -26.01 -17.98 25.58
N SER A 91 -27.16 -17.91 24.90
CA SER A 91 -27.48 -18.69 23.71
C SER A 91 -27.30 -17.92 22.38
N ALA A 92 -26.74 -16.71 22.42
CA ALA A 92 -26.58 -15.86 21.23
C ALA A 92 -25.83 -16.55 20.09
N PHE A 93 -24.79 -17.35 20.42
CA PHE A 93 -23.92 -18.04 19.46
C PHE A 93 -24.17 -19.55 19.35
N GLN A 94 -25.27 -20.09 19.89
CA GLN A 94 -25.51 -21.54 19.97
C GLN A 94 -25.53 -22.24 18.60
N HIS A 95 -25.79 -21.50 17.51
CA HIS A 95 -25.87 -22.02 16.14
C HIS A 95 -24.62 -21.74 15.29
N ASN A 96 -23.57 -21.14 15.87
CA ASN A 96 -22.35 -20.71 15.16
C ASN A 96 -21.07 -21.36 15.75
N PRO A 97 -21.00 -22.69 15.87
CA PRO A 97 -19.91 -23.37 16.57
C PRO A 97 -18.54 -23.27 15.87
N VAL A 98 -18.53 -22.86 14.60
CA VAL A 98 -17.33 -22.69 13.75
C VAL A 98 -16.82 -21.25 13.75
N LEU A 99 -17.30 -20.38 14.65
CA LEU A 99 -16.83 -19.01 14.73
C LEU A 99 -15.36 -18.97 15.20
N GLU A 100 -14.49 -18.47 14.34
CA GLU A 100 -13.03 -18.43 14.52
C GLU A 100 -12.51 -17.04 14.87
N TYR A 101 -13.22 -15.98 14.46
CA TYR A 101 -12.82 -14.58 14.61
C TYR A 101 -13.98 -13.75 15.14
N LEU A 102 -13.81 -13.15 16.31
CA LEU A 102 -14.80 -12.26 16.92
C LEU A 102 -14.14 -10.94 17.32
N GLU A 103 -14.68 -9.84 16.79
CA GLU A 103 -14.28 -8.49 17.15
C GLU A 103 -15.50 -7.76 17.73
N ILE A 104 -15.46 -7.46 19.03
CA ILE A 104 -16.54 -6.78 19.77
C ILE A 104 -15.98 -5.59 20.59
N SER A 105 -14.83 -5.06 20.17
CA SER A 105 -14.20 -3.91 20.79
C SER A 105 -15.05 -2.63 20.68
N HIS A 106 -14.77 -1.62 21.50
CA HIS A 106 -15.53 -0.35 21.49
C HIS A 106 -17.04 -0.57 21.65
N ASN A 107 -17.43 -1.35 22.67
CA ASN A 107 -18.80 -1.59 23.08
C ASN A 107 -18.98 -1.22 24.57
N ARG A 108 -20.02 -1.73 25.25
CA ARG A 108 -20.36 -1.38 26.63
C ARG A 108 -20.43 -2.62 27.55
N LEU A 109 -19.70 -3.68 27.25
CA LEU A 109 -19.70 -4.88 28.08
C LEU A 109 -19.12 -4.56 29.47
N PRO A 110 -19.84 -4.84 30.57
CA PRO A 110 -19.41 -4.47 31.92
C PRO A 110 -18.35 -5.41 32.52
N HIS A 111 -18.18 -6.61 31.96
CA HIS A 111 -17.16 -7.59 32.34
C HIS A 111 -16.82 -8.46 31.13
N ILE A 112 -15.61 -9.02 31.11
CA ILE A 112 -15.12 -9.84 30.00
C ILE A 112 -15.94 -11.14 29.88
N SER A 113 -16.37 -11.71 31.02
CA SER A 113 -17.21 -12.92 31.09
C SER A 113 -18.65 -12.73 30.60
N ALA A 114 -19.02 -11.52 30.13
CA ALA A 114 -20.33 -11.26 29.54
C ALA A 114 -20.53 -12.02 28.20
N LEU A 115 -19.44 -12.48 27.58
CA LEU A 115 -19.50 -13.35 26.40
C LEU A 115 -19.66 -14.83 26.80
N PRO A 116 -20.54 -15.59 26.13
CA PRO A 116 -20.71 -17.01 26.41
C PRO A 116 -19.65 -17.86 25.70
N PHE A 117 -18.41 -17.82 26.20
CA PHE A 117 -17.26 -18.51 25.60
C PHE A 117 -17.44 -20.04 25.44
N ALA A 118 -18.29 -20.67 26.25
CA ALA A 118 -18.65 -22.08 26.09
C ALA A 118 -19.27 -22.39 24.71
N SER A 119 -19.91 -21.41 24.09
CA SER A 119 -20.48 -21.50 22.74
C SER A 119 -19.48 -21.19 21.62
N LEU A 120 -18.23 -20.83 21.96
CA LEU A 120 -17.20 -20.35 21.02
C LEU A 120 -15.90 -21.19 21.04
N PRO A 121 -15.94 -22.54 20.98
CA PRO A 121 -14.74 -23.37 21.12
C PRO A 121 -13.77 -23.29 19.92
N ALA A 122 -14.24 -22.84 18.76
CA ALA A 122 -13.42 -22.69 17.55
C ALA A 122 -12.64 -21.36 17.50
N LEU A 123 -12.84 -20.46 18.48
CA LEU A 123 -12.29 -19.11 18.42
C LEU A 123 -10.76 -19.12 18.42
N THR A 124 -10.17 -18.44 17.44
CA THR A 124 -8.73 -18.27 17.25
C THR A 124 -8.29 -16.82 17.46
N TYR A 125 -9.18 -15.87 17.21
CA TYR A 125 -8.98 -14.44 17.43
C TYR A 125 -10.15 -13.85 18.22
N LEU A 126 -9.83 -13.09 19.26
CA LEU A 126 -10.79 -12.31 20.03
C LEU A 126 -10.25 -10.90 20.27
N ASP A 127 -11.00 -9.90 19.85
CA ASP A 127 -10.85 -8.52 20.34
C ASP A 127 -12.07 -8.11 21.16
N ILE A 128 -11.86 -7.91 22.45
CA ILE A 128 -12.86 -7.43 23.40
C ILE A 128 -12.43 -6.10 24.04
N SER A 129 -11.40 -5.43 23.51
CA SER A 129 -10.87 -4.20 24.11
C SER A 129 -11.86 -3.04 24.09
N ASP A 130 -11.58 -2.00 24.89
CA ASP A 130 -12.33 -0.75 24.87
C ASP A 130 -13.83 -0.93 25.13
N ASN A 131 -14.15 -1.92 25.97
CA ASN A 131 -15.46 -2.09 26.60
C ASN A 131 -15.50 -1.39 27.97
N ALA A 132 -16.60 -1.53 28.71
CA ALA A 132 -16.89 -0.77 29.94
C ALA A 132 -16.45 -1.46 31.24
N TYR A 133 -15.69 -2.56 31.18
CA TYR A 133 -15.14 -3.20 32.38
C TYR A 133 -14.01 -2.36 33.02
N GLU A 134 -13.91 -2.36 34.35
CA GLU A 134 -12.89 -1.57 35.04
C GLU A 134 -11.54 -2.30 35.18
N GLU A 135 -11.57 -3.63 35.20
CA GLU A 135 -10.39 -4.48 35.43
C GLU A 135 -10.27 -5.59 34.37
N ILE A 136 -9.04 -6.04 34.11
CA ILE A 136 -8.76 -7.15 33.17
C ILE A 136 -8.84 -8.47 33.93
N VAL A 137 -10.06 -8.94 34.19
CA VAL A 137 -10.31 -10.20 34.93
C VAL A 137 -10.66 -11.34 33.97
N LEU A 138 -9.78 -12.33 33.88
CA LEU A 138 -9.93 -13.54 33.08
C LEU A 138 -10.28 -14.71 33.99
N GLU A 139 -11.58 -14.96 34.13
CA GLU A 139 -12.13 -16.02 34.98
C GLU A 139 -12.13 -17.39 34.27
N ASP A 140 -12.65 -18.42 34.95
CA ASP A 140 -12.76 -19.80 34.48
C ASP A 140 -13.65 -19.94 33.22
N SER A 141 -14.43 -18.90 32.89
CA SER A 141 -15.19 -18.82 31.65
C SER A 141 -14.32 -18.85 30.38
N PHE A 142 -13.01 -18.58 30.48
CA PHE A 142 -12.06 -18.65 29.37
C PHE A 142 -11.59 -20.07 29.02
N ASP A 143 -11.78 -21.05 29.90
CA ASP A 143 -11.30 -22.44 29.72
C ASP A 143 -11.72 -23.08 28.36
N PRO A 144 -12.92 -22.82 27.81
CA PRO A 144 -13.33 -23.35 26.50
C PRO A 144 -12.48 -22.83 25.32
N LEU A 145 -11.76 -21.72 25.46
CA LEU A 145 -11.03 -21.05 24.37
C LEU A 145 -9.64 -21.66 24.09
N GLY A 146 -9.51 -23.00 24.10
CA GLY A 146 -8.23 -23.69 23.89
C GLY A 146 -7.59 -23.46 22.51
N ASN A 147 -8.38 -23.01 21.53
CA ASN A 147 -7.92 -22.69 20.17
C ASN A 147 -7.49 -21.23 20.00
N LEU A 148 -7.65 -20.38 21.02
CA LEU A 148 -7.31 -18.98 20.92
C LEU A 148 -5.81 -18.80 20.69
N ARG A 149 -5.47 -17.93 19.73
CA ARG A 149 -4.09 -17.61 19.33
C ARG A 149 -3.79 -16.12 19.43
N SER A 150 -4.79 -15.27 19.22
CA SER A 150 -4.65 -13.82 19.34
C SER A 150 -5.75 -13.27 20.24
N LEU A 151 -5.35 -12.48 21.24
CA LEU A 151 -6.25 -11.86 22.21
C LEU A 151 -5.92 -10.37 22.34
N LYS A 152 -6.91 -9.53 22.11
CA LYS A 152 -6.87 -8.10 22.42
C LYS A 152 -7.90 -7.80 23.52
N VAL A 153 -7.42 -7.24 24.63
CA VAL A 153 -8.19 -7.11 25.87
C VAL A 153 -7.69 -5.90 26.67
N GLY A 154 -8.54 -5.39 27.56
CA GLY A 154 -8.27 -4.17 28.32
C GLY A 154 -8.95 -2.93 27.75
N ASN A 155 -8.74 -1.76 28.35
CA ASN A 155 -9.25 -0.46 27.90
C ASN A 155 -8.52 0.66 28.64
N SER A 156 -8.80 1.92 28.31
CA SER A 156 -8.17 3.09 28.94
C SER A 156 -8.50 3.33 30.42
N HIS A 157 -9.53 2.69 30.96
CA HIS A 157 -9.92 2.78 32.37
C HIS A 157 -9.30 1.65 33.22
N ALA A 158 -8.84 0.57 32.59
CA ALA A 158 -8.12 -0.51 33.25
C ALA A 158 -6.72 -0.02 33.66
N VAL A 159 -6.57 0.29 34.96
CA VAL A 159 -5.32 0.83 35.55
C VAL A 159 -4.65 -0.13 36.54
N SER A 160 -5.24 -1.30 36.77
CA SER A 160 -4.71 -2.34 37.67
C SER A 160 -4.48 -3.66 36.92
N ILE A 161 -3.35 -4.32 37.20
CA ILE A 161 -3.06 -5.68 36.72
C ILE A 161 -2.57 -6.52 37.91
N ARG A 162 -3.37 -7.52 38.28
CA ARG A 162 -3.05 -8.46 39.37
C ARG A 162 -2.88 -9.88 38.85
N LYS A 163 -2.14 -10.68 39.59
CA LYS A 163 -1.77 -12.04 39.21
C LYS A 163 -2.97 -12.98 39.18
N SER A 164 -3.92 -12.83 40.10
CA SER A 164 -5.17 -13.63 40.08
C SER A 164 -5.98 -13.40 38.81
N ASP A 165 -5.95 -12.18 38.28
CA ASP A 165 -6.86 -11.71 37.24
C ASP A 165 -6.39 -12.15 35.86
N VAL A 166 -5.07 -12.28 35.68
CA VAL A 166 -4.46 -12.66 34.39
C VAL A 166 -3.90 -14.08 34.35
N LYS A 167 -4.09 -14.89 35.41
CA LYS A 167 -3.55 -16.26 35.50
C LYS A 167 -3.87 -17.13 34.28
N ARG A 168 -5.07 -16.96 33.70
CA ARG A 168 -5.57 -17.75 32.56
C ARG A 168 -4.80 -17.48 31.27
N LEU A 169 -4.13 -16.33 31.12
CA LEU A 169 -3.28 -16.07 29.95
C LEU A 169 -2.16 -17.11 29.78
N GLY A 170 -1.66 -17.68 30.88
CA GLY A 170 -0.61 -18.70 30.85
C GLY A 170 -1.09 -20.10 30.46
N GLU A 171 -2.40 -20.34 30.49
CA GLU A 171 -3.01 -21.63 30.15
C GLU A 171 -3.42 -21.68 28.68
N LEU A 172 -3.70 -20.51 28.10
CA LEU A 172 -3.99 -20.35 26.69
C LEU A 172 -2.72 -20.48 25.84
N ARG A 173 -2.86 -21.04 24.63
CA ARG A 173 -1.76 -21.21 23.65
C ARG A 173 -1.64 -19.99 22.73
N LEU A 174 -1.59 -18.81 23.34
CA LEU A 174 -1.54 -17.54 22.61
C LEU A 174 -0.20 -17.39 21.87
N LYS A 175 -0.27 -16.82 20.68
CA LYS A 175 0.86 -16.33 19.89
C LYS A 175 0.98 -14.82 19.98
N GLU A 176 -0.15 -14.14 20.08
CA GLU A 176 -0.22 -12.68 20.09
C GLU A 176 -1.13 -12.20 21.22
N ILE A 177 -0.66 -11.17 21.93
CA ILE A 177 -1.48 -10.49 22.94
C ILE A 177 -1.35 -9.00 22.73
N HIS A 178 -2.48 -8.30 22.77
CA HIS A 178 -2.56 -6.86 22.82
C HIS A 178 -3.26 -6.46 24.11
N LEU A 179 -2.49 -5.92 25.06
CA LEU A 179 -3.01 -5.40 26.33
C LEU A 179 -3.23 -3.90 26.18
N VAL A 180 -4.48 -3.47 26.33
CA VAL A 180 -4.87 -2.06 26.37
C VAL A 180 -5.07 -1.66 27.83
N ALA A 181 -4.40 -0.61 28.28
CA ALA A 181 -4.55 -0.12 29.65
C ALA A 181 -4.57 1.41 29.68
N GLY A 182 -5.06 1.97 30.78
CA GLY A 182 -4.85 3.37 31.13
C GLY A 182 -3.40 3.62 31.57
N ASP A 183 -3.21 4.57 32.50
CA ASP A 183 -1.94 4.72 33.20
C ASP A 183 -1.91 3.75 34.38
N ILE A 184 -1.18 2.64 34.23
CA ILE A 184 -1.14 1.54 35.21
C ILE A 184 -0.62 2.06 36.54
N ASN A 185 -1.52 2.27 37.51
CA ASN A 185 -1.19 2.78 38.84
C ASN A 185 -1.00 1.66 39.87
N GLU A 186 -1.52 0.47 39.59
CA GLU A 186 -1.37 -0.71 40.43
C GLU A 186 -0.91 -1.91 39.58
N TYR A 187 0.33 -2.35 39.77
CA TYR A 187 0.84 -3.56 39.13
C TYR A 187 1.35 -4.54 40.19
N GLU A 188 0.79 -5.75 40.24
CA GLU A 188 1.32 -6.81 41.09
C GLU A 188 2.51 -7.49 40.40
N PRO A 189 3.75 -7.41 40.94
CA PRO A 189 4.91 -8.02 40.31
C PRO A 189 4.76 -9.54 40.13
N GLY A 190 5.11 -10.04 38.96
CA GLY A 190 4.94 -11.45 38.57
C GLY A 190 3.64 -11.75 37.82
N SER A 191 2.72 -10.79 37.67
CA SER A 191 1.44 -10.97 36.98
C SER A 191 1.63 -11.47 35.55
N LEU A 192 2.53 -10.86 34.77
CA LEU A 192 2.74 -11.23 33.36
C LEU A 192 3.80 -12.32 33.14
N LYS A 193 4.40 -12.90 34.20
CA LYS A 193 5.32 -14.05 34.07
C LYS A 193 4.64 -15.31 33.53
N VAL A 194 3.30 -15.32 33.54
CA VAL A 194 2.49 -16.38 32.95
C VAL A 194 2.64 -16.42 31.42
N LEU A 195 2.99 -15.29 30.79
CA LEU A 195 3.16 -15.17 29.35
C LEU A 195 4.45 -15.86 28.88
N LYS A 196 4.31 -16.81 27.94
CA LYS A 196 5.45 -17.61 27.45
C LYS A 196 5.35 -17.84 25.94
N LYS A 197 6.45 -17.60 25.24
CA LYS A 197 6.66 -17.94 23.82
C LYS A 197 5.68 -17.27 22.85
N LEU A 198 5.32 -16.02 23.12
CA LEU A 198 4.57 -15.19 22.18
C LEU A 198 5.45 -14.86 20.95
N ASP A 199 4.80 -14.74 19.80
CA ASP A 199 5.41 -14.17 18.60
C ASP A 199 5.38 -12.63 18.68
N MET A 200 4.30 -12.04 19.23
CA MET A 200 4.14 -10.60 19.44
C MET A 200 3.42 -10.29 20.76
N LEU A 201 3.92 -9.29 21.49
CA LEU A 201 3.23 -8.65 22.60
C LEU A 201 3.08 -7.16 22.29
N THR A 202 1.87 -6.64 22.36
CA THR A 202 1.58 -5.21 22.22
C THR A 202 1.09 -4.67 23.57
N LEU A 203 1.73 -3.61 24.05
CA LEU A 203 1.34 -2.84 25.21
C LEU A 203 0.85 -1.48 24.72
N ASP A 204 -0.46 -1.27 24.79
CA ASP A 204 -1.11 0.01 24.50
C ASP A 204 -1.55 0.65 25.82
N THR A 205 -0.64 1.38 26.46
CA THR A 205 -0.88 1.92 27.80
C THR A 205 -0.48 3.39 27.84
N GLN A 206 -1.16 4.18 28.68
CA GLN A 206 -0.82 5.59 28.87
C GLN A 206 0.36 5.71 29.84
N TYR A 207 1.59 5.41 29.38
CA TYR A 207 2.81 5.47 30.20
C TYR A 207 3.07 6.89 30.73
N SER A 208 2.55 7.29 31.90
CA SER A 208 2.64 8.69 32.35
C SER A 208 3.25 8.88 33.74
N GLN A 209 2.52 8.59 34.81
CA GLN A 209 2.90 8.97 36.18
C GLN A 209 3.58 7.84 36.95
N PHE A 210 3.12 6.60 36.75
CA PHE A 210 3.49 5.46 37.61
C PHE A 210 4.56 4.56 36.98
N ILE A 211 5.69 5.18 36.61
CA ILE A 211 6.76 4.51 35.85
C ILE A 211 7.33 3.24 36.51
N GLU A 212 7.32 3.16 37.85
CA GLU A 212 7.80 1.98 38.59
C GLU A 212 7.03 0.70 38.25
N ASN A 213 5.71 0.81 38.02
CA ASN A 213 4.86 -0.32 37.63
C ASN A 213 5.30 -0.91 36.29
N TYR A 214 5.69 -0.05 35.35
CA TYR A 214 6.16 -0.47 34.05
C TYR A 214 7.55 -1.12 34.10
N LEU A 215 8.38 -0.84 35.11
CA LEU A 215 9.64 -1.55 35.33
C LEU A 215 9.40 -2.99 35.78
N TYR A 216 8.47 -3.21 36.72
CA TYR A 216 8.06 -4.56 37.11
C TYR A 216 7.42 -5.31 35.95
N LEU A 217 6.59 -4.63 35.16
CA LEU A 217 6.00 -5.19 33.94
C LEU A 217 7.10 -5.62 32.95
N ALA A 218 8.06 -4.73 32.67
CA ALA A 218 9.19 -5.03 31.79
C ALA A 218 10.02 -6.23 32.27
N GLU A 219 10.20 -6.40 33.60
CA GLU A 219 10.85 -7.57 34.18
C GLU A 219 10.12 -8.86 33.86
N ASP A 220 8.79 -8.86 33.98
CA ASP A 220 7.96 -10.04 33.78
C ASP A 220 7.96 -10.48 32.31
N ILE A 221 7.97 -9.52 31.38
CA ILE A 221 7.82 -9.80 29.94
C ILE A 221 9.15 -9.99 29.19
N ARG A 222 10.30 -9.75 29.83
CA ARG A 222 11.64 -9.76 29.20
C ARG A 222 11.97 -10.98 28.32
N ASN A 223 11.35 -12.12 28.62
CA ASN A 223 11.52 -13.39 27.90
C ASN A 223 10.18 -13.99 27.41
N SER A 224 9.10 -13.21 27.45
CA SER A 224 7.76 -13.68 27.10
C SER A 224 7.54 -13.76 25.59
N THR A 225 8.22 -12.91 24.81
CA THR A 225 7.95 -12.67 23.38
C THR A 225 9.24 -12.52 22.56
N LYS A 226 9.14 -12.72 21.24
CA LYS A 226 10.17 -12.36 20.26
C LYS A 226 10.09 -10.89 19.83
N ALA A 227 8.87 -10.37 19.71
CA ALA A 227 8.61 -8.99 19.29
C ALA A 227 7.72 -8.28 20.32
N LEU A 228 8.09 -7.03 20.62
CA LEU A 228 7.36 -6.16 21.54
C LEU A 228 6.99 -4.86 20.82
N THR A 229 5.72 -4.49 20.89
CA THR A 229 5.24 -3.17 20.49
C THR A 229 4.77 -2.41 21.72
N VAL A 230 5.19 -1.16 21.86
CA VAL A 230 4.76 -0.25 22.92
C VAL A 230 4.16 0.99 22.27
N LEU A 231 2.93 1.32 22.63
CA LEU A 231 2.18 2.46 22.08
C LEU A 231 1.95 3.53 23.16
N LYS A 232 1.69 4.77 22.73
CA LYS A 232 1.24 5.90 23.57
C LYS A 232 2.16 6.19 24.77
N VAL A 233 3.46 6.21 24.53
CA VAL A 233 4.46 6.45 25.58
C VAL A 233 4.54 7.95 25.89
N ASP A 234 3.98 8.43 27.00
CA ASP A 234 4.00 9.85 27.39
C ASP A 234 4.76 10.12 28.70
N VAL A 235 6.08 10.17 28.58
CA VAL A 235 6.98 10.35 29.74
C VAL A 235 7.18 11.82 30.14
N ARG A 236 6.47 12.78 29.52
CA ARG A 236 6.65 14.23 29.82
C ARG A 236 6.39 14.58 31.28
N LYS A 237 5.45 13.86 31.92
CA LYS A 237 5.05 14.09 33.32
C LYS A 237 5.86 13.28 34.32
N SER A 238 6.75 12.41 33.85
CA SER A 238 7.53 11.55 34.74
C SER A 238 8.60 12.38 35.46
N GLU A 239 8.49 12.49 36.79
CA GLU A 239 9.38 13.30 37.62
C GLU A 239 10.78 12.71 37.80
N ILE A 240 11.00 11.46 37.36
CA ILE A 240 12.17 10.69 37.79
C ILE A 240 13.08 10.29 36.62
N MET A 241 14.35 10.64 36.81
CA MET A 241 15.54 10.09 36.17
C MET A 241 15.73 8.61 36.60
N ILE A 242 14.87 7.67 36.16
CA ILE A 242 14.92 6.27 36.68
C ILE A 242 15.80 5.36 35.84
N LEU A 243 16.91 4.96 36.47
CA LEU A 243 17.70 3.78 36.18
C LEU A 243 16.82 2.54 35.93
N VAL A 244 16.57 2.18 34.67
CA VAL A 244 16.37 0.76 34.34
C VAL A 244 17.56 0.01 34.95
N PRO A 245 17.37 -1.08 35.71
CA PRO A 245 18.49 -1.82 36.24
C PRO A 245 19.41 -2.16 35.08
N SER A 246 20.62 -1.60 35.12
CA SER A 246 21.65 -1.69 34.07
C SER A 246 22.13 -3.11 33.74
N TYR A 247 21.41 -4.12 34.25
CA TYR A 247 21.65 -5.55 34.24
C TYR A 247 20.50 -6.36 33.64
N MET A 248 19.37 -5.75 33.23
CA MET A 248 18.26 -6.50 32.63
C MET A 248 18.58 -6.92 31.19
N GLN A 249 18.95 -8.18 30.99
CA GLN A 249 19.05 -8.78 29.67
C GLN A 249 17.65 -9.18 29.17
N MET A 250 17.21 -8.55 28.07
CA MET A 250 16.00 -8.93 27.34
C MET A 250 16.35 -9.92 26.21
N THR A 251 15.54 -10.96 26.02
CA THR A 251 15.67 -11.88 24.87
C THR A 251 14.86 -11.42 23.65
N ILE A 252 14.03 -10.39 23.82
CA ILE A 252 13.23 -9.79 22.76
C ILE A 252 14.15 -9.28 21.64
N SER A 253 13.90 -9.71 20.40
CA SER A 253 14.75 -9.39 19.25
C SER A 253 14.26 -8.15 18.51
N ARG A 254 12.96 -7.89 18.49
CA ARG A 254 12.34 -6.75 17.81
C ARG A 254 11.55 -5.90 18.80
N VAL A 255 11.83 -4.61 18.84
CA VAL A 255 11.08 -3.64 19.65
C VAL A 255 10.58 -2.52 18.75
N ILE A 256 9.29 -2.22 18.85
CA ILE A 256 8.62 -1.13 18.15
C ILE A 256 8.03 -0.20 19.21
N VAL A 257 8.32 1.09 19.11
CA VAL A 257 7.76 2.12 19.98
C VAL A 257 7.06 3.16 19.11
N ARG A 258 5.80 3.46 19.40
CA ARG A 258 4.99 4.43 18.64
C ARG A 258 4.35 5.45 19.54
N ASP A 259 4.10 6.63 18.97
CA ASP A 259 3.38 7.73 19.61
C ASP A 259 4.05 8.11 20.93
N VAL A 260 5.30 8.56 20.82
CA VAL A 260 6.17 8.87 21.95
C VAL A 260 6.12 10.37 22.23
N PHE A 261 5.85 10.76 23.47
CA PHE A 261 5.83 12.14 23.92
C PHE A 261 6.91 12.35 24.98
N VAL A 262 7.85 13.23 24.69
CA VAL A 262 9.01 13.53 25.55
C VAL A 262 9.19 15.03 25.71
N ASN A 263 9.88 15.44 26.77
CA ASN A 263 10.36 16.79 26.98
C ASN A 263 11.90 16.80 27.08
N GLY A 264 12.52 17.98 27.24
CA GLY A 264 13.97 18.09 27.25
C GLY A 264 14.70 17.24 28.29
N SER A 265 14.16 17.10 29.51
CA SER A 265 14.77 16.29 30.58
C SER A 265 14.62 14.80 30.34
N THR A 266 13.42 14.34 29.96
CA THR A 266 13.14 12.92 29.70
C THR A 266 13.88 12.41 28.46
N CYS A 267 14.06 13.26 27.45
CA CYS A 267 14.84 12.96 26.27
C CYS A 267 16.33 12.66 26.59
N GLN A 268 16.98 13.45 27.45
CA GLN A 268 18.39 13.23 27.83
C GLN A 268 18.61 11.87 28.51
N ALA A 269 17.59 11.38 29.19
CA ALA A 269 17.68 10.19 30.00
C ALA A 269 17.56 8.89 29.19
N LEU A 270 16.86 8.93 28.04
CA LEU A 270 16.54 7.76 27.19
C LEU A 270 17.71 6.79 26.93
N PRO A 271 18.93 7.24 26.57
CA PRO A 271 19.98 6.29 26.20
C PRO A 271 20.64 5.55 27.37
N TYR A 272 20.53 6.05 28.59
CA TYR A 272 21.02 5.34 29.77
C TYR A 272 20.20 4.06 30.05
N TYR A 273 19.01 3.97 29.46
CA TYR A 273 18.04 2.92 29.70
C TYR A 273 18.12 1.76 28.71
N MET A 274 18.82 1.94 27.58
CA MET A 274 18.92 0.96 26.51
C MET A 274 20.22 0.11 26.57
N LYS A 275 20.65 -0.33 27.76
CA LYS A 275 21.81 -1.25 27.84
C LYS A 275 21.52 -2.62 27.20
N ALA A 276 20.31 -3.14 27.33
CA ALA A 276 19.84 -4.25 26.52
C ALA A 276 19.38 -3.74 25.15
N THR A 277 20.15 -4.01 24.13
CA THR A 277 19.83 -3.64 22.76
C THR A 277 19.09 -4.79 22.06
N PRO A 278 17.89 -4.56 21.50
CA PRO A 278 17.26 -5.54 20.61
C PRO A 278 18.09 -5.66 19.32
N GLU A 279 17.79 -6.65 18.48
CA GLU A 279 18.37 -6.75 17.14
C GLU A 279 17.79 -5.71 16.19
N GLU A 280 16.50 -5.42 16.36
CA GLU A 280 15.72 -4.46 15.58
C GLU A 280 14.97 -3.49 16.51
N LEU A 281 15.17 -2.20 16.29
CA LEU A 281 14.47 -1.12 16.99
C LEU A 281 13.75 -0.23 15.98
N THR A 282 12.45 -0.03 16.19
CA THR A 282 11.63 0.93 15.45
C THR A 282 11.06 1.97 16.40
N VAL A 283 11.16 3.25 16.04
CA VAL A 283 10.62 4.38 16.79
C VAL A 283 9.83 5.27 15.82
N GLU A 284 8.53 5.42 16.04
CA GLU A 284 7.63 6.18 15.16
C GLU A 284 6.84 7.24 15.93
N ASN A 285 6.55 8.36 15.28
CA ASN A 285 5.69 9.44 15.79
C ASN A 285 6.18 10.00 17.13
N VAL A 286 7.43 10.47 17.16
CA VAL A 286 8.00 11.10 18.36
C VAL A 286 7.64 12.58 18.36
N HIS A 287 7.06 13.06 19.45
CA HIS A 287 6.74 14.45 19.70
C HIS A 287 7.61 14.93 20.88
N ALA A 288 8.52 15.85 20.61
CA ALA A 288 9.43 16.36 21.63
C ALA A 288 9.21 17.84 21.93
N GLU A 289 9.04 18.15 23.21
CA GLU A 289 8.90 19.52 23.72
C GLU A 289 10.23 20.05 24.26
N GLY A 290 10.58 21.30 23.90
CA GLY A 290 11.80 21.96 24.38
C GLY A 290 13.08 21.48 23.69
N GLN A 291 14.22 21.62 24.38
CA GLN A 291 15.54 21.20 23.86
C GLN A 291 15.84 19.76 24.27
N CYS A 292 15.83 18.86 23.29
CA CYS A 292 16.06 17.43 23.47
C CYS A 292 17.48 17.09 22.99
N TYR A 293 18.39 16.83 23.93
CA TYR A 293 19.77 16.41 23.66
C TYR A 293 19.91 14.93 24.04
N LEU A 294 20.25 14.05 23.11
CA LEU A 294 20.46 12.64 23.42
C LEU A 294 21.93 12.42 23.84
N THR A 295 22.16 12.01 25.09
CA THR A 295 23.48 11.54 25.55
C THR A 295 23.52 10.03 25.58
N LEU A 296 24.16 9.44 24.57
CA LEU A 296 24.19 7.99 24.39
C LEU A 296 25.09 7.31 25.43
N GLY A 297 24.52 6.36 26.19
CA GLY A 297 25.26 5.53 27.14
C GLY A 297 26.11 4.44 26.47
N SER A 298 26.77 3.61 27.29
CA SER A 298 27.51 2.44 26.81
C SER A 298 26.55 1.32 26.37
N PHE A 299 26.40 1.09 25.07
CA PHE A 299 25.63 -0.04 24.53
C PHE A 299 26.43 -1.35 24.58
N ASP A 300 25.73 -2.47 24.80
CA ASP A 300 26.30 -3.80 24.55
C ASP A 300 26.61 -3.97 23.06
N ARG A 301 27.84 -4.41 22.78
CA ARG A 301 28.45 -4.32 21.45
C ARG A 301 27.62 -5.08 20.38
N CYS A 302 27.18 -4.34 19.35
CA CYS A 302 26.68 -4.86 18.06
C CYS A 302 25.48 -5.81 18.05
N ARG A 303 24.63 -5.83 19.09
CA ARG A 303 23.37 -6.57 19.00
C ARG A 303 22.35 -5.87 18.11
N LEU A 304 22.23 -4.54 18.22
CA LEU A 304 21.36 -3.73 17.36
C LEU A 304 21.92 -3.67 15.94
N ARG A 305 21.18 -4.24 14.99
CA ARG A 305 21.53 -4.32 13.56
C ARG A 305 20.58 -3.52 12.68
N LYS A 306 19.35 -3.30 13.12
CA LYS A 306 18.34 -2.57 12.36
C LYS A 306 17.75 -1.44 13.19
N LEU A 307 17.78 -0.22 12.65
CA LEU A 307 17.21 0.95 13.29
C LEU A 307 16.28 1.67 12.31
N PHE A 308 15.01 1.78 12.70
CA PHE A 308 13.99 2.50 11.94
C PHE A 308 13.47 3.65 12.79
N VAL A 309 13.62 4.86 12.29
CA VAL A 309 13.15 6.08 12.92
C VAL A 309 12.27 6.81 11.92
N LYS A 310 11.03 7.12 12.31
CA LYS A 310 10.05 7.73 11.42
C LYS A 310 9.23 8.82 12.12
N SER A 311 8.99 9.92 11.43
CA SER A 311 8.09 10.99 11.88
C SER A 311 8.48 11.52 13.26
N ILE A 312 9.58 12.25 13.32
CA ILE A 312 9.95 12.98 14.53
C ILE A 312 9.55 14.44 14.35
N ASP A 313 8.57 14.85 15.16
CA ASP A 313 8.22 16.24 15.35
C ASP A 313 9.02 16.80 16.53
N ASN A 314 10.07 17.54 16.20
CA ASN A 314 10.79 18.33 17.18
C ASN A 314 11.24 19.64 16.52
N PRO A 315 10.66 20.79 16.92
CA PRO A 315 11.01 22.08 16.34
C PRO A 315 12.47 22.51 16.63
N ASN A 316 13.18 21.81 17.52
CA ASN A 316 14.57 22.04 17.90
C ASN A 316 15.49 20.84 17.59
N PHE A 317 15.11 19.91 16.70
CA PHE A 317 15.74 18.59 16.61
C PHE A 317 17.25 18.61 16.26
N LEU A 318 17.98 17.75 17.00
CA LEU A 318 19.31 17.17 16.81
C LEU A 318 20.51 18.08 16.52
N ARG A 319 21.09 18.64 17.60
CA ARG A 319 22.56 18.64 17.71
C ARG A 319 22.99 17.32 18.34
N PHE A 320 23.17 16.29 17.54
CA PHE A 320 23.98 15.16 17.98
C PHE A 320 25.42 15.67 18.17
N ALA A 321 25.89 15.71 19.41
CA ALA A 321 27.33 15.80 19.63
C ALA A 321 27.92 14.45 19.18
N PRO A 322 28.81 14.40 18.18
CA PRO A 322 29.43 13.15 17.76
C PRO A 322 30.19 12.57 18.96
N GLN A 323 29.69 11.45 19.50
CA GLN A 323 30.34 10.73 20.58
C GLN A 323 31.05 9.49 20.02
N PRO A 324 32.29 9.17 20.46
CA PRO A 324 33.03 7.99 20.00
C PRO A 324 32.29 6.66 20.21
N THR A 325 31.36 6.60 21.17
CA THR A 325 30.49 5.44 21.42
C THR A 325 29.46 5.21 20.31
N LEU A 326 28.92 6.28 19.72
CA LEU A 326 27.98 6.21 18.61
C LEU A 326 28.65 5.65 17.35
N LEU A 327 29.89 6.05 17.07
CA LEU A 327 30.63 5.58 15.89
C LEU A 327 30.82 4.05 15.89
N LYS A 328 31.10 3.46 17.07
CA LYS A 328 31.21 2.00 17.21
C LYS A 328 29.88 1.27 17.01
N LEU A 329 28.75 1.90 17.34
CA LEU A 329 27.43 1.36 17.07
C LEU A 329 27.13 1.37 15.55
N MET A 330 27.60 2.39 14.83
CA MET A 330 27.41 2.52 13.38
C MET A 330 28.01 1.33 12.61
N GLU A 331 29.16 0.80 13.04
CA GLU A 331 29.79 -0.38 12.42
C GLU A 331 28.89 -1.63 12.47
N CYS A 332 27.92 -1.68 13.38
CA CYS A 332 27.06 -2.83 13.60
C CYS A 332 25.80 -2.83 12.72
N PHE A 333 25.40 -1.67 12.20
CA PHE A 333 24.14 -1.54 11.45
C PHE A 333 24.20 -2.24 10.10
N LEU A 334 23.13 -2.98 9.80
CA LEU A 334 22.84 -3.58 8.51
C LEU A 334 21.73 -2.80 7.78
N GLU A 335 20.77 -2.27 8.52
CA GLU A 335 19.67 -1.48 7.96
C GLU A 335 19.42 -0.24 8.82
N LEU A 336 19.39 0.92 8.18
CA LEU A 336 19.13 2.20 8.83
C LEU A 336 18.06 2.95 8.04
N SER A 337 17.00 3.35 8.72
CA SER A 337 15.95 4.19 8.16
C SER A 337 15.72 5.38 9.08
N ALA A 338 15.76 6.57 8.52
CA ALA A 338 15.53 7.84 9.19
C ALA A 338 14.65 8.70 8.29
N VAL A 339 13.32 8.58 8.43
CA VAL A 339 12.34 9.09 7.47
C VAL A 339 11.46 10.15 8.11
N ASN A 340 11.28 11.30 7.45
CA ASN A 340 10.43 12.38 7.99
C ASN A 340 10.88 12.84 9.39
N ILE A 341 12.17 13.12 9.53
CA ILE A 341 12.75 13.60 10.78
C ILE A 341 13.40 14.98 10.65
N GLY A 342 13.22 15.65 9.49
CA GLY A 342 13.74 17.00 9.25
C GLY A 342 15.25 17.08 9.04
N GLU A 343 15.91 15.96 8.71
CA GLU A 343 17.37 15.94 8.55
C GLU A 343 17.81 16.76 7.33
N ARG A 344 18.81 17.63 7.54
CA ARG A 344 19.43 18.46 6.50
C ARG A 344 20.85 18.02 6.16
N PHE A 345 21.48 17.28 7.07
CA PHE A 345 22.89 16.98 6.98
C PHE A 345 23.20 15.64 7.64
N PHE A 346 23.83 14.75 6.87
CA PHE A 346 24.35 13.48 7.32
C PHE A 346 25.88 13.60 7.44
N PRO A 347 26.46 13.56 8.66
CA PRO A 347 27.89 13.76 8.84
C PRO A 347 28.71 12.68 8.15
N CYS A 348 29.67 13.11 7.35
CA CYS A 348 30.49 12.22 6.56
C CYS A 348 31.29 11.20 7.39
N GLU A 349 31.80 11.65 8.54
CA GLU A 349 32.48 10.79 9.51
C GLU A 349 31.59 9.59 9.87
N MET A 350 30.28 9.78 10.05
CA MET A 350 29.35 8.68 10.35
C MET A 350 29.16 7.73 9.16
N SER A 351 29.10 8.27 7.93
CA SER A 351 28.97 7.47 6.70
C SER A 351 30.13 6.51 6.50
N ASP A 352 31.34 6.90 6.90
CA ASP A 352 32.54 6.07 6.81
C ASP A 352 32.55 4.91 7.83
N PHE A 353 31.86 5.05 8.97
CA PHE A 353 31.70 3.96 9.95
C PHE A 353 30.56 2.99 9.62
N LEU A 354 29.65 3.35 8.72
CA LEU A 354 28.54 2.50 8.26
C LEU A 354 29.01 1.46 7.22
N VAL A 355 30.10 0.75 7.54
CA VAL A 355 30.81 -0.16 6.63
C VAL A 355 30.04 -1.43 6.29
N ASN A 356 29.16 -1.89 7.20
CA ASN A 356 28.34 -3.09 7.03
C ASN A 356 26.91 -2.80 6.57
N LEU A 357 26.57 -1.52 6.38
CA LEU A 357 25.23 -1.08 6.06
C LEU A 357 24.82 -1.57 4.67
N ARG A 358 23.68 -2.26 4.58
CA ARG A 358 23.13 -2.83 3.35
C ARG A 358 21.93 -2.05 2.84
N ALA A 359 21.13 -1.46 3.73
CA ALA A 359 20.02 -0.61 3.34
C ALA A 359 20.04 0.71 4.11
N LEU A 360 19.94 1.81 3.36
CA LEU A 360 19.79 3.16 3.90
C LEU A 360 18.52 3.78 3.32
N ASN A 361 17.64 4.24 4.19
CA ASN A 361 16.47 5.01 3.80
C ASN A 361 16.44 6.34 4.57
N VAL A 362 16.65 7.44 3.85
CA VAL A 362 16.62 8.81 4.38
C VAL A 362 15.55 9.65 3.68
N SER A 363 14.46 9.01 3.28
CA SER A 363 13.38 9.63 2.53
C SER A 363 12.58 10.64 3.36
N ALA A 364 11.86 11.54 2.70
CA ALA A 364 11.01 12.55 3.32
C ALA A 364 11.77 13.47 4.29
N ASN A 365 12.99 13.87 3.95
CA ASN A 365 13.79 14.81 4.76
C ASN A 365 14.10 16.07 3.96
N GLU A 366 15.03 16.88 4.45
CA GLU A 366 15.47 18.11 3.84
C GLU A 366 16.90 17.98 3.25
N LEU A 367 17.27 16.77 2.80
CA LEU A 367 18.61 16.49 2.28
C LEU A 367 18.76 16.96 0.82
N ASN A 368 20.00 17.31 0.47
CA ASN A 368 20.45 17.49 -0.90
C ASN A 368 21.80 16.76 -1.09
N GLU A 369 22.45 16.93 -2.24
CA GLU A 369 23.73 16.30 -2.59
C GLU A 369 24.79 16.52 -1.50
N TRP A 370 24.93 17.76 -1.05
CA TRP A 370 25.85 18.12 0.01
C TRP A 370 25.38 17.60 1.36
N GLY A 371 24.07 17.63 1.62
CA GLY A 371 23.48 17.12 2.86
C GLY A 371 23.86 15.66 3.12
N LEU A 372 23.79 14.79 2.12
CA LEU A 372 24.05 13.36 2.29
C LEU A 372 25.51 12.94 1.98
N PHE A 373 26.17 13.62 1.03
CA PHE A 373 27.48 13.19 0.51
C PHE A 373 28.63 14.20 0.74
N SER A 374 28.47 15.18 1.65
CA SER A 374 29.49 16.22 1.88
C SER A 374 30.88 15.64 2.21
N ARG A 375 31.88 15.91 1.36
CA ARG A 375 33.31 15.62 1.60
C ARG A 375 33.64 14.14 1.89
N CYS A 376 32.77 13.21 1.47
CA CYS A 376 33.00 11.78 1.67
C CYS A 376 33.84 11.17 0.55
N LEU A 377 34.86 10.39 0.94
CA LEU A 377 35.68 9.66 -0.03
C LEU A 377 34.90 8.50 -0.64
N LYS A 378 34.33 7.60 0.18
CA LYS A 378 33.58 6.40 -0.26
C LYS A 378 32.52 5.99 0.77
N PRO A 379 31.45 6.78 0.95
CA PRO A 379 30.43 6.50 1.96
C PRO A 379 29.68 5.19 1.64
N PHE A 380 29.27 4.46 2.69
CA PHE A 380 28.41 3.25 2.58
C PHE A 380 28.94 2.16 1.63
N PRO A 381 30.14 1.59 1.85
CA PRO A 381 30.79 0.70 0.89
C PRO A 381 30.06 -0.64 0.63
N ALA A 382 29.27 -1.13 1.60
CA ALA A 382 28.53 -2.39 1.47
C ALA A 382 27.06 -2.21 1.04
N LEU A 383 26.65 -0.99 0.69
CA LEU A 383 25.24 -0.66 0.47
C LEU A 383 24.66 -1.41 -0.72
N GLN A 384 23.47 -1.95 -0.53
CA GLN A 384 22.68 -2.69 -1.52
C GLN A 384 21.41 -1.93 -1.92
N SER A 385 20.85 -1.14 -1.03
CA SER A 385 19.66 -0.34 -1.25
C SER A 385 19.82 1.06 -0.70
N LEU A 386 19.61 2.07 -1.54
CA LEU A 386 19.60 3.48 -1.16
C LEU A 386 18.24 4.10 -1.51
N ALA A 387 17.58 4.69 -0.51
CA ALA A 387 16.35 5.44 -0.69
C ALA A 387 16.50 6.89 -0.19
N ILE A 388 16.32 7.84 -1.10
CA ILE A 388 16.41 9.28 -0.86
C ILE A 388 15.15 10.01 -1.37
N ASP A 389 14.02 9.32 -1.41
CA ASP A 389 12.76 9.86 -1.94
C ASP A 389 12.30 11.10 -1.17
N HIS A 390 11.53 11.99 -1.78
CA HIS A 390 10.96 13.17 -1.09
C HIS A 390 12.02 14.01 -0.36
N ASN A 391 13.03 14.48 -1.09
CA ASN A 391 14.09 15.35 -0.58
C ASN A 391 14.32 16.51 -1.57
N PHE A 392 15.47 17.18 -1.50
CA PHE A 392 15.83 18.33 -2.34
C PHE A 392 17.00 18.04 -3.30
N PHE A 393 17.23 16.79 -3.68
CA PHE A 393 18.25 16.46 -4.69
C PHE A 393 17.84 16.97 -6.08
N ASN A 394 18.81 17.43 -6.86
CA ASN A 394 18.56 18.05 -8.17
C ASN A 394 19.56 17.71 -9.29
N HIS A 395 20.71 17.06 -9.03
CA HIS A 395 21.73 16.75 -10.04
C HIS A 395 21.89 15.25 -10.30
N LEU A 396 21.33 14.73 -11.41
CA LEU A 396 21.41 13.30 -11.76
C LEU A 396 22.87 12.83 -11.94
N GLY A 397 23.68 13.61 -12.65
CA GLY A 397 25.09 13.26 -12.92
C GLY A 397 25.93 13.12 -11.66
N PHE A 398 25.69 13.99 -10.67
CA PHE A 398 26.33 13.89 -9.36
C PHE A 398 25.93 12.59 -8.65
N LEU A 399 24.64 12.28 -8.60
CA LEU A 399 24.11 11.09 -7.93
C LEU A 399 24.63 9.79 -8.55
N GLY A 400 24.70 9.71 -9.87
CA GLY A 400 25.29 8.56 -10.54
C GLY A 400 26.77 8.41 -10.17
N ASN A 401 27.55 9.49 -10.30
CA ASN A 401 28.99 9.45 -10.04
C ASN A 401 29.34 9.16 -8.57
N VAL A 402 28.58 9.70 -7.61
CA VAL A 402 28.83 9.48 -6.18
C VAL A 402 28.41 8.09 -5.73
N THR A 403 27.54 7.40 -6.47
CA THR A 403 27.16 6.01 -6.17
C THR A 403 28.02 4.99 -6.92
N ALA A 404 28.90 5.44 -7.84
CA ALA A 404 29.74 4.58 -8.68
C ALA A 404 30.61 3.59 -7.90
N HIS A 405 31.11 3.99 -6.73
CA HIS A 405 31.97 3.15 -5.88
C HIS A 405 31.19 2.08 -5.10
N MET A 406 29.86 2.20 -5.00
CA MET A 406 29.01 1.29 -4.24
C MET A 406 28.77 0.00 -5.04
N THR A 407 29.77 -0.89 -5.07
CA THR A 407 29.80 -2.07 -5.94
C THR A 407 28.72 -3.11 -5.65
N ASN A 408 28.00 -2.99 -4.54
CA ASN A 408 26.87 -3.87 -4.18
C ASN A 408 25.50 -3.21 -4.35
N LEU A 409 25.42 -1.95 -4.77
CA LEU A 409 24.18 -1.20 -4.88
C LEU A 409 23.27 -1.78 -5.97
N VAL A 410 22.19 -2.44 -5.57
CA VAL A 410 21.19 -3.05 -6.46
C VAL A 410 20.00 -2.12 -6.69
N ASN A 411 19.52 -1.48 -5.62
CA ASN A 411 18.32 -0.65 -5.63
C ASN A 411 18.68 0.80 -5.31
N PHE A 412 18.28 1.72 -6.18
CA PHE A 412 18.38 3.16 -5.92
C PHE A 412 17.06 3.84 -6.24
N THR A 413 16.45 4.47 -5.24
CA THR A 413 15.22 5.25 -5.38
C THR A 413 15.44 6.69 -4.92
N ALA A 414 15.06 7.62 -5.78
CA ALA A 414 15.18 9.06 -5.59
C ALA A 414 13.94 9.78 -6.16
N SER A 415 12.77 9.20 -5.94
CA SER A 415 11.50 9.75 -6.41
C SER A 415 11.11 11.02 -5.66
N HIS A 416 10.24 11.84 -6.25
CA HIS A 416 9.72 13.06 -5.63
C HIS A 416 10.84 14.02 -5.15
N ASN A 417 11.83 14.24 -6.02
CA ASN A 417 12.89 15.21 -5.82
C ASN A 417 12.77 16.31 -6.89
N LYS A 418 13.84 17.06 -7.16
CA LYS A 418 13.92 18.04 -8.25
C LYS A 418 15.03 17.67 -9.23
N ILE A 419 15.25 16.37 -9.44
CA ILE A 419 16.38 15.84 -10.22
C ILE A 419 16.20 16.18 -11.69
N GLN A 420 17.23 16.84 -12.24
CA GLN A 420 17.37 17.14 -13.65
C GLN A 420 18.75 16.69 -14.14
N LEU A 421 18.90 16.63 -15.46
CA LEU A 421 20.19 16.42 -16.10
C LEU A 421 20.84 17.79 -16.35
N ASP A 422 22.10 17.96 -15.96
CA ASP A 422 22.87 19.17 -16.27
C ASP A 422 23.23 19.16 -17.77
N PRO A 423 22.97 20.24 -18.54
CA PRO A 423 23.34 20.35 -19.95
C PRO A 423 24.83 20.10 -20.26
N GLN A 424 25.72 20.24 -19.26
CA GLN A 424 27.15 19.97 -19.39
C GLN A 424 27.52 18.50 -19.10
N THR A 425 26.54 17.64 -18.82
CA THR A 425 26.79 16.22 -18.51
C THR A 425 27.32 15.49 -19.74
N VAL A 426 28.58 15.05 -19.67
CA VAL A 426 29.21 14.26 -20.74
C VAL A 426 29.06 12.75 -20.52
N ALA A 427 29.13 12.31 -19.26
CA ALA A 427 28.99 10.91 -18.88
C ALA A 427 28.53 10.78 -17.43
N ILE A 428 27.79 9.71 -17.13
CA ILE A 428 27.42 9.32 -15.77
C ILE A 428 27.97 7.92 -15.50
N ASN A 429 28.77 7.78 -14.46
CA ASN A 429 29.35 6.51 -14.06
C ASN A 429 28.50 5.87 -12.96
N TRP A 430 27.55 5.01 -13.34
CA TRP A 430 26.70 4.31 -12.38
C TRP A 430 27.39 3.12 -11.72
N SER A 431 26.87 2.70 -10.56
CA SER A 431 27.26 1.41 -9.99
C SER A 431 26.95 0.26 -10.95
N LYS A 432 27.94 -0.64 -11.13
CA LYS A 432 27.83 -1.80 -12.03
C LYS A 432 26.86 -2.88 -11.52
N SER A 433 26.51 -2.86 -10.24
CA SER A 433 25.53 -3.77 -9.65
C SER A 433 24.10 -3.23 -9.69
N LEU A 434 23.90 -1.98 -10.13
CA LEU A 434 22.58 -1.37 -10.14
C LEU A 434 21.63 -2.15 -11.05
N ARG A 435 20.45 -2.48 -10.52
CA ARG A 435 19.38 -3.22 -11.22
C ARG A 435 18.05 -2.47 -11.20
N ARG A 436 17.73 -1.77 -10.12
CA ARG A 436 16.46 -1.07 -9.98
C ARG A 436 16.73 0.41 -9.74
N LEU A 437 16.19 1.25 -10.62
CA LEU A 437 16.34 2.70 -10.56
C LEU A 437 14.96 3.35 -10.61
N ASN A 438 14.60 4.05 -9.54
CA ASN A 438 13.36 4.82 -9.46
C ASN A 438 13.68 6.32 -9.37
N LEU A 439 13.29 7.04 -10.40
CA LEU A 439 13.42 8.49 -10.57
C LEU A 439 12.04 9.13 -10.82
N ARG A 440 10.96 8.49 -10.37
CA ARG A 440 9.59 8.99 -10.52
C ARG A 440 9.43 10.40 -9.94
N ASN A 441 8.62 11.23 -10.59
CA ASN A 441 8.25 12.56 -10.09
C ASN A 441 9.49 13.44 -9.86
N ASN A 442 10.21 13.71 -10.94
CA ASN A 442 11.40 14.57 -11.03
C ASN A 442 11.25 15.50 -12.26
N LEU A 443 12.35 16.10 -12.71
CA LEU A 443 12.40 17.07 -13.82
C LEU A 443 13.21 16.52 -15.01
N LEU A 444 13.12 15.23 -15.28
CA LEU A 444 13.89 14.56 -16.33
C LEU A 444 13.26 14.78 -17.72
N THR A 445 14.11 14.92 -18.73
CA THR A 445 13.75 15.03 -20.15
C THR A 445 14.32 13.84 -20.94
N ASP A 446 14.08 13.80 -22.25
CA ASP A 446 14.47 12.73 -23.19
C ASP A 446 15.95 12.33 -23.10
N GLU A 447 16.83 13.28 -22.80
CA GLU A 447 18.28 13.07 -22.77
C GLU A 447 18.71 12.05 -21.71
N VAL A 448 17.88 11.81 -20.67
CA VAL A 448 18.18 10.87 -19.59
C VAL A 448 18.55 9.48 -20.10
N PHE A 449 17.90 9.01 -21.17
CA PHE A 449 18.11 7.65 -21.70
C PHE A 449 19.52 7.43 -22.27
N GLN A 450 20.25 8.49 -22.60
CA GLN A 450 21.65 8.39 -23.04
C GLN A 450 22.60 8.00 -21.91
N PHE A 451 22.20 8.25 -20.66
CA PHE A 451 23.07 8.13 -19.49
C PHE A 451 22.66 7.01 -18.53
N LEU A 452 21.65 6.21 -18.86
CA LEU A 452 21.21 5.10 -18.02
C LEU A 452 22.13 3.88 -18.16
N PRO A 453 22.36 3.11 -17.07
CA PRO A 453 23.19 1.92 -17.13
C PRO A 453 22.43 0.74 -17.77
N GLN A 454 23.07 0.00 -18.68
CA GLN A 454 22.48 -1.18 -19.34
C GLN A 454 22.20 -2.36 -18.40
N THR A 455 22.61 -2.26 -17.14
CA THR A 455 22.45 -3.31 -16.13
C THR A 455 21.05 -3.37 -15.54
N LEU A 456 20.19 -2.37 -15.80
CA LEU A 456 18.88 -2.26 -15.19
C LEU A 456 17.93 -3.41 -15.59
N GLU A 457 17.19 -3.86 -14.59
CA GLU A 457 16.07 -4.79 -14.66
C GLU A 457 14.74 -4.05 -14.45
N MET A 458 14.75 -2.95 -13.69
CA MET A 458 13.60 -2.09 -13.45
C MET A 458 13.99 -0.62 -13.57
N LEU A 459 13.20 0.14 -14.33
CA LEU A 459 13.31 1.59 -14.48
C LEU A 459 11.95 2.25 -14.27
N ASP A 460 11.87 3.15 -13.29
CA ASP A 460 10.74 4.05 -13.12
C ASP A 460 11.18 5.49 -13.38
N VAL A 461 10.67 6.08 -14.47
CA VAL A 461 10.82 7.50 -14.82
C VAL A 461 9.45 8.14 -15.04
N SER A 462 8.43 7.61 -14.37
CA SER A 462 7.06 8.13 -14.43
C SER A 462 6.98 9.56 -13.87
N TYR A 463 6.02 10.35 -14.33
CA TYR A 463 5.77 11.73 -13.88
C TYR A 463 7.01 12.62 -14.03
N ASN A 464 7.62 12.62 -15.22
CA ASN A 464 8.70 13.52 -15.63
C ASN A 464 8.26 14.32 -16.88
N ASP A 465 9.21 14.97 -17.56
CA ASP A 465 8.98 15.77 -18.77
C ASP A 465 9.48 15.06 -20.04
N ILE A 466 9.31 13.74 -20.14
CA ILE A 466 9.77 12.93 -21.27
C ILE A 466 8.76 12.98 -22.42
N HIS A 467 9.25 13.27 -23.63
CA HIS A 467 8.50 13.31 -24.89
C HIS A 467 8.85 12.14 -25.81
N VAL A 468 10.11 11.71 -25.79
CA VAL A 468 10.62 10.65 -26.67
C VAL A 468 11.41 9.61 -25.88
N VAL A 469 11.11 8.33 -26.14
CA VAL A 469 11.84 7.19 -25.57
C VAL A 469 12.85 6.69 -26.60
N CYS A 470 14.13 6.69 -26.26
CA CYS A 470 15.22 6.27 -27.16
C CYS A 470 16.31 5.48 -26.39
N ASN A 471 17.26 4.89 -27.12
CA ASN A 471 18.47 4.23 -26.57
C ASN A 471 18.25 3.06 -25.58
N LEU A 472 17.05 2.47 -25.54
CA LEU A 472 16.76 1.32 -24.65
C LEU A 472 17.05 -0.05 -25.29
N GLN A 473 17.27 -0.13 -26.61
CA GLN A 473 17.47 -1.39 -27.35
C GLN A 473 18.54 -2.30 -26.77
N GLY A 474 19.63 -1.74 -26.24
CA GLY A 474 20.75 -2.48 -25.66
C GLY A 474 20.48 -3.02 -24.24
N MET A 475 19.37 -2.64 -23.61
CA MET A 475 19.06 -2.99 -22.21
C MET A 475 18.39 -4.37 -22.11
N SER A 476 19.12 -5.42 -22.48
CA SER A 476 18.65 -6.81 -22.55
C SER A 476 18.13 -7.43 -21.24
N ARG A 477 18.35 -6.76 -20.11
CA ARG A 477 17.89 -7.21 -18.77
C ARG A 477 16.64 -6.48 -18.30
N LEU A 478 16.22 -5.41 -18.98
CA LEU A 478 15.13 -4.56 -18.53
C LEU A 478 13.79 -5.31 -18.65
N GLN A 479 13.13 -5.53 -17.52
CA GLN A 479 11.86 -6.26 -17.40
C GLN A 479 10.69 -5.33 -17.06
N GLU A 480 10.94 -4.35 -16.18
CA GLU A 480 9.93 -3.40 -15.71
C GLU A 480 10.27 -1.99 -16.22
N LEU A 481 9.39 -1.40 -17.02
CA LEU A 481 9.53 -0.04 -17.56
C LEU A 481 8.28 0.78 -17.26
N LEU A 482 8.44 1.77 -16.37
CA LEU A 482 7.37 2.67 -15.94
C LEU A 482 7.64 4.08 -16.48
N LEU A 483 6.71 4.56 -17.32
CA LEU A 483 6.76 5.81 -18.08
C LEU A 483 5.46 6.62 -17.90
N SER A 484 4.61 6.26 -16.93
CA SER A 484 3.31 6.87 -16.70
C SER A 484 3.40 8.38 -16.50
N GLY A 485 2.42 9.16 -16.95
CA GLY A 485 2.35 10.59 -16.62
C GLY A 485 3.45 11.45 -17.25
N ASN A 486 3.99 11.06 -18.40
CA ASN A 486 4.94 11.85 -19.19
C ASN A 486 4.22 12.55 -20.37
N LYS A 487 4.97 13.06 -21.35
CA LYS A 487 4.46 13.74 -22.56
C LYS A 487 4.73 12.93 -23.84
N ILE A 488 4.82 11.60 -23.72
CA ILE A 488 5.19 10.72 -24.82
C ILE A 488 4.08 10.71 -25.89
N MET A 489 4.45 10.97 -27.14
CA MET A 489 3.50 11.04 -28.26
C MET A 489 3.37 9.74 -29.05
N ALA A 490 4.43 8.92 -29.06
CA ALA A 490 4.45 7.65 -29.77
C ALA A 490 5.45 6.69 -29.13
N LEU A 491 5.17 5.39 -29.26
CA LEU A 491 6.10 4.31 -28.94
C LEU A 491 6.39 3.53 -30.21
N SER A 492 7.66 3.36 -30.51
CA SER A 492 8.10 2.47 -31.60
C SER A 492 8.65 1.18 -31.00
N ASN A 493 8.18 0.04 -31.51
CA ASN A 493 8.65 -1.29 -31.13
C ASN A 493 10.14 -1.49 -31.41
N VAL A 494 10.69 -0.77 -32.40
CA VAL A 494 12.12 -0.80 -32.68
C VAL A 494 12.92 -0.26 -31.49
N LEU A 495 12.35 0.61 -30.66
CA LEU A 495 13.08 1.34 -29.62
C LEU A 495 13.01 0.66 -28.23
N LEU A 496 12.08 -0.28 -28.02
CA LEU A 496 11.91 -0.98 -26.74
C LEU A 496 12.66 -2.33 -26.72
N PRO A 497 13.33 -2.69 -25.61
CA PRO A 497 13.99 -3.98 -25.50
C PRO A 497 12.97 -5.13 -25.36
N SER A 498 13.22 -6.24 -26.05
CA SER A 498 12.34 -7.42 -26.06
C SER A 498 12.25 -8.16 -24.71
N SER A 499 13.11 -7.80 -23.76
CA SER A 499 13.10 -8.31 -22.39
C SER A 499 11.98 -7.73 -21.53
N VAL A 500 11.34 -6.63 -21.94
CA VAL A 500 10.28 -5.98 -21.16
C VAL A 500 9.09 -6.93 -20.98
N ARG A 501 8.56 -6.97 -19.76
CA ARG A 501 7.40 -7.78 -19.33
C ARG A 501 6.31 -6.92 -18.73
N LEU A 502 6.69 -5.87 -18.00
CA LEU A 502 5.77 -4.90 -17.42
C LEU A 502 6.03 -3.54 -18.07
N LEU A 503 5.00 -2.98 -18.71
CA LEU A 503 5.06 -1.69 -19.37
C LEU A 503 3.90 -0.80 -18.94
N HIS A 504 4.20 0.31 -18.26
CA HIS A 504 3.21 1.34 -17.94
C HIS A 504 3.56 2.62 -18.71
N VAL A 505 2.63 3.08 -19.54
CA VAL A 505 2.72 4.26 -20.40
C VAL A 505 1.39 5.03 -20.37
N ASP A 506 0.61 4.83 -19.30
CA ASP A 506 -0.64 5.54 -19.06
C ASP A 506 -0.42 7.03 -18.85
N ARG A 507 -1.48 7.82 -19.06
CA ARG A 507 -1.50 9.29 -18.86
C ARG A 507 -0.37 10.00 -19.63
N ASN A 508 -0.11 9.57 -20.86
CA ASN A 508 0.81 10.22 -21.79
C ASN A 508 0.01 10.99 -22.87
N ASN A 509 0.70 11.41 -23.94
CA ASN A 509 0.10 12.15 -25.06
C ASN A 509 0.01 11.28 -26.34
N MET A 510 -0.13 9.97 -26.20
CA MET A 510 -0.17 9.06 -27.35
C MET A 510 -1.52 9.13 -28.06
N SER A 511 -1.50 9.47 -29.35
CA SER A 511 -2.70 9.49 -30.19
C SER A 511 -2.85 8.16 -30.95
N THR A 512 -1.79 7.64 -31.54
CA THR A 512 -1.84 6.42 -32.35
C THR A 512 -1.09 5.29 -31.64
N ILE A 513 -1.77 4.17 -31.39
CA ILE A 513 -1.18 2.96 -30.81
C ILE A 513 -1.60 1.76 -31.66
N SER A 514 -0.62 1.03 -32.18
CA SER A 514 -0.87 -0.21 -32.92
C SER A 514 -0.70 -1.43 -32.02
N GLU A 515 -1.54 -2.44 -32.20
CA GLU A 515 -1.38 -3.75 -31.57
C GLU A 515 -0.01 -4.38 -31.85
N ALA A 516 0.56 -4.14 -33.03
CA ALA A 516 1.87 -4.64 -33.43
C ALA A 516 3.00 -4.19 -32.48
N THR A 517 2.85 -3.02 -31.84
CA THR A 517 3.81 -2.51 -30.86
C THR A 517 3.89 -3.41 -29.63
N PHE A 518 2.76 -3.99 -29.21
CA PHE A 518 2.69 -4.84 -28.04
C PHE A 518 2.90 -6.31 -28.36
N LEU A 519 2.46 -6.80 -29.52
CA LEU A 519 2.67 -8.19 -29.93
C LEU A 519 4.16 -8.56 -30.09
N SER A 520 5.03 -7.59 -30.37
CA SER A 520 6.47 -7.83 -30.37
C SER A 520 7.06 -8.05 -28.97
N LEU A 521 6.31 -7.78 -27.91
CA LEU A 521 6.73 -7.90 -26.52
C LEU A 521 5.93 -9.01 -25.83
N SER A 522 6.60 -9.86 -25.05
CA SER A 522 5.93 -10.88 -24.24
C SER A 522 5.46 -10.31 -22.90
N LEU A 523 4.53 -9.35 -22.94
CA LEU A 523 4.09 -8.61 -21.75
C LEU A 523 3.24 -9.47 -20.81
N THR A 524 3.53 -9.39 -19.51
CA THR A 524 2.71 -9.92 -18.41
C THR A 524 1.73 -8.87 -17.89
N GLU A 525 2.10 -7.58 -17.94
CA GLU A 525 1.27 -6.48 -17.50
C GLU A 525 1.46 -5.25 -18.39
N LEU A 526 0.34 -4.60 -18.74
CA LEU A 526 0.30 -3.43 -19.61
C LEU A 526 -0.69 -2.40 -19.07
N ASP A 527 -0.27 -1.14 -19.03
CA ASP A 527 -1.17 0.00 -18.85
C ASP A 527 -0.83 1.11 -19.84
N PHE A 528 -1.81 1.50 -20.65
CA PHE A 528 -1.73 2.69 -21.52
C PHE A 528 -3.00 3.55 -21.41
N SER A 529 -3.73 3.39 -20.30
CA SER A 529 -4.97 4.12 -20.04
C SER A 529 -4.76 5.64 -19.97
N GLY A 530 -5.81 6.43 -20.16
CA GLY A 530 -5.72 7.89 -20.05
C GLY A 530 -4.86 8.59 -21.12
N ASN A 531 -4.54 7.93 -22.23
CA ASN A 531 -3.94 8.56 -23.41
C ASN A 531 -5.01 9.15 -24.34
N PRO A 532 -4.73 10.24 -25.08
CA PRO A 532 -5.67 10.88 -26.00
C PRO A 532 -5.78 10.12 -27.34
N LEU A 533 -6.29 8.89 -27.29
CA LEU A 533 -6.28 7.96 -28.43
C LEU A 533 -7.12 8.47 -29.61
N HIS A 534 -6.56 8.38 -30.81
CA HIS A 534 -7.24 8.50 -32.09
C HIS A 534 -7.78 7.14 -32.49
N CYS A 535 -9.10 7.01 -32.53
CA CYS A 535 -9.78 5.79 -32.88
C CYS A 535 -10.13 5.75 -34.36
N ASP A 536 -9.51 4.81 -35.06
CA ASP A 536 -9.63 4.57 -36.48
C ASP A 536 -10.11 3.13 -36.76
N CYS A 537 -9.83 2.65 -37.96
CA CYS A 537 -10.23 1.33 -38.42
C CYS A 537 -9.44 0.17 -37.78
N ASP A 538 -8.31 0.45 -37.13
CA ASP A 538 -7.48 -0.55 -36.44
C ASP A 538 -7.86 -0.70 -34.95
N THR A 539 -8.64 0.25 -34.42
CA THR A 539 -9.12 0.24 -33.03
C THR A 539 -9.79 -1.07 -32.61
N PRO A 540 -10.64 -1.74 -33.43
CA PRO A 540 -11.22 -3.02 -33.06
C PRO A 540 -10.18 -4.14 -32.87
N GLN A 541 -9.02 -4.09 -33.55
CA GLN A 541 -7.96 -5.08 -33.38
C GLN A 541 -7.28 -4.90 -32.02
N LEU A 542 -6.91 -3.66 -31.71
CA LEU A 542 -6.37 -3.28 -30.40
C LEU A 542 -7.32 -3.65 -29.25
N ALA A 543 -8.64 -3.43 -29.41
CA ALA A 543 -9.63 -3.81 -28.42
C ALA A 543 -9.74 -5.34 -28.20
N ARG A 544 -9.56 -6.14 -29.25
CA ARG A 544 -9.52 -7.62 -29.13
C ARG A 544 -8.26 -8.08 -28.40
N PHE A 545 -7.11 -7.48 -28.67
CA PHE A 545 -5.90 -7.74 -27.91
C PHE A 545 -6.12 -7.48 -26.41
N CYS A 546 -6.70 -6.33 -26.05
CA CYS A 546 -6.92 -5.98 -24.65
C CYS A 546 -7.97 -6.85 -23.94
N SER A 547 -9.00 -7.30 -24.64
CA SER A 547 -10.07 -8.14 -24.06
C SER A 547 -9.77 -9.64 -24.08
N GLY A 548 -8.95 -10.10 -25.04
CA GLY A 548 -8.70 -11.52 -25.31
C GLY A 548 -7.35 -12.04 -24.84
N SER A 549 -6.44 -11.18 -24.35
CA SER A 549 -5.13 -11.65 -23.87
C SER A 549 -5.27 -12.38 -22.52
N THR A 550 -4.99 -13.68 -22.51
CA THR A 550 -4.89 -14.48 -21.28
C THR A 550 -3.51 -14.39 -20.63
N GLN A 551 -2.51 -13.88 -21.36
CA GLN A 551 -1.12 -13.79 -20.91
C GLN A 551 -0.76 -12.41 -20.35
N THR A 552 -1.41 -11.35 -20.85
CA THR A 552 -1.14 -9.96 -20.47
C THR A 552 -2.31 -9.40 -19.67
N LYS A 553 -2.04 -9.02 -18.42
CA LYS A 553 -3.00 -8.28 -17.60
C LYS A 553 -3.04 -6.83 -18.03
N VAL A 554 -4.14 -6.41 -18.66
CA VAL A 554 -4.36 -5.02 -19.07
C VAL A 554 -5.08 -4.26 -17.96
N LEU A 555 -4.38 -3.32 -17.31
CA LEU A 555 -4.94 -2.59 -16.17
C LEU A 555 -6.03 -1.61 -16.62
N HIS A 556 -7.04 -1.39 -15.76
CA HIS A 556 -8.16 -0.45 -15.98
C HIS A 556 -9.02 -0.72 -17.23
N TRP A 557 -8.96 -1.91 -17.81
CA TRP A 557 -9.82 -2.28 -18.94
C TRP A 557 -11.26 -2.57 -18.49
N PRO A 558 -12.30 -2.18 -19.26
CA PRO A 558 -12.27 -1.32 -20.44
C PRO A 558 -12.43 0.19 -20.12
N SER A 559 -12.74 0.55 -18.87
CA SER A 559 -13.19 1.90 -18.50
C SER A 559 -12.14 3.00 -18.69
N GLY A 560 -10.85 2.66 -18.58
CA GLY A 560 -9.71 3.56 -18.72
C GLY A 560 -9.27 3.85 -20.17
N TYR A 561 -9.86 3.19 -21.17
CA TYR A 561 -9.43 3.25 -22.57
C TYR A 561 -10.51 3.89 -23.44
N ARG A 562 -10.34 5.18 -23.74
CA ARG A 562 -11.36 5.99 -24.44
C ARG A 562 -10.79 6.72 -25.63
N CYS A 563 -11.61 6.85 -26.66
CA CYS A 563 -11.29 7.65 -27.84
C CYS A 563 -11.38 9.13 -27.50
N GLN A 564 -10.36 9.90 -27.86
CA GLN A 564 -10.38 11.35 -27.84
C GLN A 564 -10.73 11.93 -29.20
N SER A 565 -10.31 11.26 -30.28
CA SER A 565 -10.62 11.63 -31.65
C SER A 565 -10.94 10.38 -32.48
N PRO A 566 -11.63 10.50 -33.63
CA PRO A 566 -12.34 11.66 -34.13
C PRO A 566 -13.55 12.04 -33.22
N ASP A 567 -14.09 13.24 -33.39
CA ASP A 567 -15.19 13.75 -32.54
C ASP A 567 -16.42 12.84 -32.50
N SER A 568 -16.67 12.09 -33.58
CA SER A 568 -17.78 11.12 -33.68
C SER A 568 -17.67 9.95 -32.70
N LEU A 569 -16.45 9.60 -32.28
CA LEU A 569 -16.17 8.50 -31.35
C LEU A 569 -15.74 8.98 -29.97
N ARG A 570 -15.70 10.29 -29.74
CA ARG A 570 -15.18 10.89 -28.51
C ARG A 570 -15.86 10.33 -27.26
N ASN A 571 -15.06 10.04 -26.22
CA ASN A 571 -15.43 9.44 -24.95
C ASN A 571 -15.97 8.00 -24.99
N GLN A 572 -16.13 7.39 -26.18
CA GLN A 572 -16.47 5.99 -26.29
C GLN A 572 -15.29 5.11 -25.87
N THR A 573 -15.57 3.94 -25.30
CA THR A 573 -14.53 2.97 -24.95
C THR A 573 -14.01 2.27 -26.21
N LEU A 574 -12.75 1.82 -26.21
CA LEU A 574 -12.19 1.10 -27.36
C LEU A 574 -13.00 -0.16 -27.73
N GLN A 575 -13.63 -0.81 -26.75
CA GLN A 575 -14.50 -1.97 -26.98
C GLN A 575 -15.76 -1.63 -27.80
N GLN A 576 -16.23 -0.38 -27.71
CA GLN A 576 -17.46 0.09 -28.36
C GLN A 576 -17.17 0.89 -29.64
N ALA A 577 -15.99 1.52 -29.72
CA ALA A 577 -15.60 2.39 -30.80
C ALA A 577 -15.40 1.61 -32.11
N SER A 578 -16.29 1.86 -33.08
CA SER A 578 -16.19 1.30 -34.42
C SER A 578 -16.63 2.33 -35.47
N LEU A 579 -15.82 2.49 -36.51
CA LEU A 579 -16.19 3.29 -37.67
C LEU A 579 -17.01 2.44 -38.66
N PRO A 580 -17.95 3.05 -39.40
CA PRO A 580 -18.70 2.34 -40.44
C PRO A 580 -17.76 1.67 -41.46
N TRP A 581 -18.13 0.48 -41.93
CA TRP A 581 -17.34 -0.28 -42.92
C TRP A 581 -16.94 0.54 -44.17
N PRO A 582 -17.82 1.39 -44.75
CA PRO A 582 -17.49 2.21 -45.93
C PRO A 582 -16.31 3.16 -45.71
N THR A 583 -16.20 3.73 -44.51
CA THR A 583 -15.14 4.66 -44.12
C THR A 583 -13.77 3.98 -44.06
N CYS A 584 -13.75 2.68 -43.72
CA CYS A 584 -12.52 1.90 -43.57
C CYS A 584 -12.05 1.21 -44.85
N HIS A 585 -12.95 1.02 -45.83
CA HIS A 585 -12.66 0.26 -47.04
C HIS A 585 -13.03 1.05 -48.31
N THR A 586 -12.63 2.32 -48.39
CA THR A 586 -12.95 3.21 -49.51
C THR A 586 -12.52 2.65 -50.86
N ALA A 587 -11.36 1.98 -50.92
CA ALA A 587 -10.88 1.28 -52.11
C ALA A 587 -11.77 0.09 -52.50
N ALA A 588 -12.17 -0.74 -51.53
CA ALA A 588 -13.07 -1.87 -51.80
C ALA A 588 -14.46 -1.38 -52.21
N LEU A 589 -14.94 -0.29 -51.61
CA LEU A 589 -16.21 0.34 -51.95
C LEU A 589 -16.17 0.94 -53.37
N ALA A 590 -15.06 1.56 -53.77
CA ALA A 590 -14.85 2.04 -55.14
C ALA A 590 -14.85 0.87 -56.14
N VAL A 591 -14.19 -0.25 -55.81
CA VAL A 591 -14.23 -1.47 -56.66
C VAL A 591 -15.65 -2.03 -56.75
N ILE A 592 -16.39 -2.08 -55.65
CA ILE A 592 -17.80 -2.53 -55.65
C ILE A 592 -18.66 -1.59 -56.50
N ILE A 593 -18.51 -0.27 -56.37
CA ILE A 593 -19.26 0.71 -57.16
C ILE A 593 -18.91 0.60 -58.64
N VAL A 594 -17.62 0.54 -58.99
CA VAL A 594 -17.17 0.38 -60.38
C VAL A 594 -17.68 -0.94 -60.96
N SER A 595 -17.62 -2.04 -60.20
CA SER A 595 -18.19 -3.33 -60.61
C SER A 595 -19.71 -3.23 -60.83
N CYS A 596 -20.45 -2.64 -59.88
CA CYS A 596 -21.89 -2.46 -59.94
C CYS A 596 -22.37 -1.50 -61.05
N ILE A 597 -21.53 -0.58 -61.52
CA ILE A 597 -21.88 0.32 -62.65
C ILE A 597 -21.42 -0.28 -63.98
N CYS A 598 -20.17 -0.76 -64.05
CA CYS A 598 -19.61 -1.26 -65.29
C CYS A 598 -20.27 -2.56 -65.75
N LEU A 599 -20.63 -3.49 -64.85
CA LEU A 599 -21.29 -4.74 -65.23
C LEU A 599 -22.67 -4.53 -65.90
N PRO A 600 -23.61 -3.74 -65.34
CA PRO A 600 -24.88 -3.48 -66.02
C PRO A 600 -24.73 -2.61 -67.27
N VAL A 601 -23.77 -1.68 -67.33
CA VAL A 601 -23.50 -0.93 -68.56
C VAL A 601 -22.95 -1.84 -69.65
N LEU A 602 -22.01 -2.74 -69.33
CA LEU A 602 -21.52 -3.73 -70.29
C LEU A 602 -22.64 -4.65 -70.76
N SER A 603 -23.47 -5.13 -69.82
CA SER A 603 -24.66 -5.94 -70.10
C SER A 603 -25.63 -5.21 -71.04
N PHE A 604 -25.93 -3.94 -70.77
CA PHE A 604 -26.81 -3.12 -71.61
C PHE A 604 -26.22 -2.85 -73.00
N VAL A 605 -24.92 -2.58 -73.09
CA VAL A 605 -24.22 -2.40 -74.38
C VAL A 605 -24.24 -3.71 -75.18
N LEU A 606 -23.96 -4.85 -74.55
CA LEU A 606 -24.05 -6.16 -75.18
C LEU A 606 -25.48 -6.48 -75.61
N PHE A 607 -26.49 -6.16 -74.80
CA PHE A 607 -27.90 -6.31 -75.12
C PHE A 607 -28.33 -5.41 -76.29
N LYS A 608 -27.88 -4.15 -76.36
CA LYS A 608 -28.08 -3.27 -77.52
C LYS A 608 -27.41 -3.79 -78.78
N LYS A 609 -26.22 -4.38 -78.67
CA LYS A 609 -25.51 -4.99 -79.80
C LYS A 609 -26.26 -6.22 -80.33
N LEU A 610 -26.77 -7.05 -79.44
CA LEU A 610 -27.60 -8.21 -79.77
C LEU A 610 -28.94 -7.80 -80.42
N THR A 611 -29.65 -6.83 -79.86
CA THR A 611 -30.92 -6.33 -80.42
C THR A 611 -30.75 -5.53 -81.71
N GLY A 612 -29.65 -4.77 -81.85
CA GLY A 612 -29.29 -4.07 -83.08
C GLY A 612 -28.98 -5.00 -84.25
N HIS A 613 -28.38 -6.17 -83.98
CA HIS A 613 -28.23 -7.22 -84.98
C HIS A 613 -29.56 -7.83 -85.42
N VAL A 614 -30.56 -7.93 -84.52
CA VAL A 614 -31.90 -8.42 -84.89
C VAL A 614 -32.64 -7.42 -85.78
N THR A 615 -32.48 -6.11 -85.58
CA THR A 615 -33.13 -5.09 -86.43
C THR A 615 -32.53 -4.92 -87.83
N HIS A 616 -31.25 -5.27 -88.03
CA HIS A 616 -30.62 -5.20 -89.35
C HIS A 616 -31.01 -6.36 -90.28
N VAL A 617 -31.56 -7.45 -89.73
CA VAL A 617 -32.04 -8.62 -90.50
C VAL A 617 -33.45 -8.39 -91.07
N TYR A 618 -34.25 -7.47 -90.51
CA TYR A 618 -35.64 -7.25 -90.95
C TYR A 618 -35.86 -6.09 -91.96
N ARG A 619 -34.87 -5.24 -92.23
CA ARG A 619 -34.98 -4.12 -93.21
C ARG A 619 -34.49 -4.44 -94.63
N GLY A 620 -34.10 -5.68 -94.92
CA GLY A 620 -33.50 -6.12 -96.19
C GLY A 620 -34.45 -6.76 -97.21
N VAL A 621 -35.77 -6.83 -96.97
CA VAL A 621 -36.71 -7.50 -97.89
C VAL A 621 -37.93 -6.63 -98.15
N SER A 622 -37.97 -5.98 -99.33
CA SER A 622 -39.09 -5.36 -100.10
C SER A 622 -38.60 -4.01 -100.67
N TYR A 623 -38.55 -3.68 -101.96
CA TYR A 623 -39.32 -4.09 -103.14
C TYR A 623 -38.50 -3.90 -104.44
N GLY A 624 -38.73 -4.80 -105.39
CA GLY A 624 -38.55 -4.69 -106.85
C GLY A 624 -39.07 -6.03 -107.42
N THR A 625 -40.01 -6.15 -108.36
CA THR A 625 -40.51 -5.29 -109.45
C THR A 625 -41.69 -6.02 -110.09
N VAL A 626 -42.81 -5.35 -110.43
CA VAL A 626 -43.69 -5.72 -111.56
C VAL A 626 -44.41 -4.46 -112.11
N PHE A 627 -44.19 -4.23 -113.41
CA PHE A 627 -44.73 -3.25 -114.39
C PHE A 627 -44.42 -1.75 -114.26
#